data_AF-T1BZD0-F1
#
_entry.id   AF-T1BZD0-F1
#
_cell.length_a   1.000
_cell.length_b   1.000
_cell.length_c   1.000
_cell.angle_alpha   90.00
_cell.angle_beta   90.00
_cell.angle_gamma   90.00
#
_symmetry.space_group_name_H-M   'P 1'
#
loop_
_entity.id
_entity.type
_entity.pdbx_description
1 polymer ?
#
loop_
_entity_poly.entity_id
_entity_poly.type
_entity_poly.pdbx_seq_one_letter_code
_entity_poly.pdbx_strand_id
1 'polypeptide(L)' 'MLTPTSLDDPDIIAALRELNPDFIVVAAYGLLFPETWLHLPNQCILNVHPS' A
#
# COMPACT_ATOMS: atom_id res chain seq x y z
N MET A 1 -14.90 1.31 3.38
CA MET A 1 -13.54 1.78 3.72
C MET A 1 -12.72 0.55 4.05
N LEU A 2 -11.52 0.40 3.47
CA LEU A 2 -10.60 -0.70 3.79
C LEU A 2 -9.74 -0.26 4.97
N THR A 3 -9.80 -0.99 6.09
CA THR A 3 -9.02 -0.71 7.31
C THR A 3 -8.42 -2.00 7.85
N PRO A 4 -7.48 -2.63 7.13
CA PRO A 4 -6.91 -3.89 7.54
C PRO A 4 -5.97 -3.76 8.74
N THR A 5 -5.86 -4.85 9.48
CA THR A 5 -4.94 -4.96 10.63
C THR A 5 -3.56 -5.50 10.24
N SER A 6 -3.40 -6.00 9.00
CA SER A 6 -2.15 -6.52 8.44
C SER A 6 -2.00 -6.11 6.98
N LEU A 7 -0.77 -5.82 6.55
CA LEU A 7 -0.43 -5.61 5.15
C LEU A 7 -0.30 -6.94 4.37
N ASP A 8 -0.15 -8.07 5.05
CA ASP A 8 -0.05 -9.39 4.41
C ASP A 8 -1.43 -10.02 4.15
N ASP A 9 -2.51 -9.29 4.42
CA ASP A 9 -3.87 -9.76 4.18
C ASP A 9 -4.13 -9.94 2.66
N PRO A 10 -4.33 -11.18 2.18
CA PRO A 10 -4.49 -11.45 0.77
C PRO A 10 -5.74 -10.79 0.18
N ASP A 11 -6.80 -10.58 0.97
CA ASP A 11 -8.04 -9.95 0.50
C ASP A 11 -7.83 -8.46 0.21
N ILE A 12 -6.96 -7.80 1.00
CA ILE A 12 -6.57 -6.41 0.76
C ILE A 12 -5.71 -6.28 -0.48
N ILE A 13 -4.74 -7.18 -0.66
CA ILE A 13 -3.88 -7.18 -1.83
C ILE A 13 -4.74 -7.38 -3.09
N ALA A 14 -5.72 -8.28 -3.05
CA ALA A 14 -6.66 -8.49 -4.15
C ALA A 14 -7.48 -7.22 -4.43
N ALA A 15 -8.08 -6.62 -3.40
CA ALA A 15 -8.86 -5.39 -3.56
C ALA A 15 -8.03 -4.22 -4.11
N LEU A 16 -6.77 -4.08 -3.69
CA LEU A 16 -5.85 -3.05 -4.21
C LEU A 16 -5.43 -3.32 -5.66
N ARG A 17 -5.26 -4.59 -6.07
CA ARG A 17 -5.03 -4.93 -7.48
C ARG A 17 -6.22 -4.58 -8.35
N GLU A 18 -7.44 -4.87 -7.89
CA GLU A 18 -8.67 -4.50 -8.60
C GLU A 18 -8.85 -2.98 -8.72
N LEU A 19 -8.43 -2.25 -7.68
CA LEU A 19 -8.44 -0.79 -7.70
C LEU A 19 -7.48 -0.20 -8.75
N ASN A 20 -6.43 -0.95 -9.12
CA ASN A 20 -5.40 -0.56 -10.08
C ASN A 20 -4.83 0.86 -9.85
N PRO A 21 -4.24 1.13 -8.67
CA PRO A 21 -3.77 2.46 -8.33
C PRO A 21 -2.56 2.88 -9.18
N ASP A 22 -2.53 4.15 -9.61
CA ASP A 22 -1.34 4.70 -10.25
C ASP A 22 -0.20 4.89 -9.23
N PHE A 23 -0.51 5.37 -8.04
CA PHE A 23 0.44 5.55 -6.95
C PHE A 23 -0.21 5.31 -5.58
N ILE A 24 0.61 4.98 -4.59
CA ILE A 24 0.19 4.84 -3.18
C ILE A 24 0.88 5.94 -2.36
N VAL A 25 0.14 6.66 -1.52
CA VAL A 25 0.69 7.64 -0.59
C VAL A 25 0.70 7.07 0.82
N VAL A 26 1.85 7.19 1.48
CA VAL A 26 2.08 6.73 2.85
C VAL A 26 2.47 7.93 3.70
N ALA A 27 1.80 8.12 4.84
CA ALA A 27 2.09 9.21 5.77
C ALA A 27 1.97 8.69 7.20
N ALA A 28 3.03 8.84 8.00
CA ALA A 28 3.11 8.38 9.38
C ALA A 28 2.66 6.91 9.58
N TYR A 29 2.93 6.04 8.61
CA TYR A 29 2.58 4.63 8.68
C TYR A 29 3.73 3.82 9.27
N GLY A 30 3.46 3.07 10.35
CA GLY A 30 4.48 2.40 11.15
C GLY A 30 4.79 0.95 10.76
N LEU A 31 4.05 0.36 9.81
CA LEU A 31 4.32 -1.03 9.40
C LEU A 31 5.35 -1.08 8.28
N LEU A 32 6.18 -2.11 8.31
CA LEU A 32 7.09 -2.44 7.22
C LEU A 32 6.29 -2.86 5.99
N PHE A 33 6.60 -2.29 4.83
CA PHE A 33 5.97 -2.67 3.58
C PHE A 33 6.57 -3.99 3.05
N PRO A 34 5.76 -5.04 2.85
CA PRO A 34 6.19 -6.24 2.15
C PRO A 34 6.52 -5.92 0.68
N GLU A 35 7.40 -6.70 0.06
CA GLU A 35 7.78 -6.55 -1.35
C GLU A 35 6.58 -6.60 -2.30
N THR A 36 5.56 -7.39 -1.98
CA THR A 36 4.32 -7.49 -2.76
C THR A 36 3.63 -6.15 -2.97
N TRP A 37 3.76 -5.21 -2.02
CA TRP A 37 3.17 -3.89 -2.11
C TRP A 37 3.90 -2.96 -3.07
N LEU A 38 5.23 -3.12 -3.18
CA LEU A 38 6.06 -2.31 -4.06
C LEU A 38 5.68 -2.48 -5.54
N HIS A 39 5.04 -3.60 -5.88
CA HIS A 39 4.57 -3.94 -7.22
C HIS A 39 3.06 -3.75 -7.43
N LEU A 40 2.33 -3.23 -6.43
CA LEU A 40 0.90 -2.95 -6.56
C LEU A 40 0.61 -1.73 -7.45
N PRO A 41 1.19 -0.54 -7.19
CA PRO A 41 0.90 0.63 -8.00
C PRO A 41 1.62 0.59 -9.35
N ASN A 42 1.01 1.20 -10.36
CA ASN A 42 1.60 1.29 -11.70
C ASN A 42 2.88 2.12 -11.75
N GLN A 43 3.03 3.09 -10.85
CA GLN A 43 4.14 4.04 -10.85
C GLN A 43 5.03 3.91 -9.62
N CYS A 44 4.50 4.19 -8.42
CA CYS A 44 5.32 4.24 -7.21
C CYS A 44 4.52 4.24 -5.90
N ILE A 45 5.26 4.05 -4.80
CA ILE A 45 4.82 4.36 -3.43
C ILE A 45 5.56 5.62 -2.97
N LEU A 46 4.81 6.64 -2.54
CA LEU A 46 5.30 7.92 -2.06
C LEU A 46 5.19 7.98 -0.54
N ASN A 47 6.32 7.99 0.15
CA ASN A 47 6.36 8.19 1.60
C ASN A 47 6.56 9.66 1.95
N VAL A 48 5.60 10.25 2.67
CA VAL A 48 5.68 11.60 3.20
C VAL A 48 6.39 11.57 4.54
N HIS A 49 7.64 11.99 4.55
CA HIS A 49 8.44 12.08 5.77
C HIS A 49 8.38 13.50 6.34
N PRO A 50 7.97 13.69 7.61
CA PRO A 50 8.13 14.97 8.29
C PRO A 50 9.61 15.13 8.69
N SER A 51 10.42 15.65 7.77
CA SER A 51 11.79 16.11 8.00
C SER A 51 11.86 17.62 8.12
#